data_AF-A0A6L4ZCI5-F1
#
_entry.id   AF-A0A6L4ZCI5-F1
#
_cell.length_a   1.000
_cell.length_b   1.000
_cell.length_c   1.000
_cell.angle_alpha   90.00
_cell.angle_beta   90.00
_cell.angle_gamma   90.00
#
_symmetry.space_group_name_H-M   'P 1'
#
loop_
_entity.id
_entity.type
_entity.pdbx_description
1 polymer ?
#
loop_
_entity_poly.entity_id
_entity_poly.type
_entity_poly.pdbx_seq_one_letter_code
_entity_poly.pdbx_strand_id
1 'polypeptide(L)'
;MKSTVRWWIILVLLIIVAFLGVIVPTGTGEQDLSKIDPGDTAWMLTATGLVLLMTPGLAFFYGGMVHPKNIISTMMQSYIAMGIVSVLWVVVGFSIAFGESIGSGGFGLFGNPLTYFMFRGVGAGTHPDLAPTFPLAVFAMFQLKFAIITPALITGSFAGRVRFRAYMLFISLFVIFVYAPLAHWTWHPNGFLRNWGVLDFAGGTVVHMSAGFAALTGALFLGRRKELKEFKPANIPYILLSAGMLWFGWFGFSRFGPGCQRGSRFCTGKYKYCIGSRNANLDFLRCCKREKTIGCGLCHRIGCWIGCHYAGCRFCKCGVKHFYWRDSSNCKQLCHYAQNQIHTR
;
A
#
# COMPACT_ATOMS: atom_id res chain seq x y z
N MET A 1 15.18 34.29 0.21
CA MET A 1 14.77 33.93 -1.17
C MET A 1 13.49 33.10 -1.13
N LYS A 2 12.33 33.68 -1.50
CA LYS A 2 11.09 32.90 -1.68
C LYS A 2 11.22 32.13 -2.99
N SER A 3 11.50 30.82 -2.95
CA SER A 3 11.55 30.03 -4.20
C SER A 3 10.15 29.96 -4.82
N THR A 4 9.99 30.71 -5.91
CA THR A 4 8.78 30.84 -6.73
C THR A 4 8.61 29.67 -7.69
N VAL A 5 9.09 28.47 -7.36
CA VAL A 5 8.77 27.27 -8.14
C VAL A 5 7.30 26.93 -7.90
N ARG A 6 6.42 27.48 -8.75
CA ARG A 6 4.97 27.24 -8.67
C ARG A 6 4.74 25.74 -8.72
N TRP A 7 3.88 25.24 -7.84
CA TRP A 7 3.57 23.80 -7.71
C TRP A 7 3.12 23.18 -9.04
N TRP A 8 2.47 23.99 -9.88
CA TRP A 8 2.09 23.66 -11.24
C TRP A 8 3.27 23.34 -12.18
N ILE A 9 4.47 23.86 -11.94
CA ILE A 9 5.66 23.52 -12.75
C ILE A 9 6.00 22.05 -12.61
N ILE A 10 5.88 21.50 -11.40
CA ILE A 10 6.13 20.08 -11.15
C ILE A 10 5.05 19.22 -11.83
N LEU A 11 3.80 19.66 -11.80
CA LEU A 11 2.72 18.97 -12.54
C LEU A 11 2.95 19.02 -14.06
N VAL A 12 3.33 20.17 -14.61
CA VAL A 12 3.62 20.33 -16.03
C VAL A 12 4.80 19.45 -16.43
N LEU A 13 5.87 19.41 -15.63
CA LEU A 13 7.00 18.49 -15.85
C LEU A 13 6.57 17.03 -15.85
N LEU A 14 5.72 16.62 -14.90
CA LEU A 14 5.20 15.25 -14.85
C LEU A 14 4.32 14.92 -16.07
N ILE A 15 3.52 15.88 -16.54
CA ILE A 15 2.72 15.73 -17.76
C ILE A 15 3.62 15.60 -18.99
N ILE A 16 4.67 16.42 -19.10
CA ILE A 16 5.65 16.33 -20.19
C ILE A 16 6.34 14.96 -20.17
N VAL A 17 6.78 14.50 -19.00
CA VAL A 17 7.42 13.18 -18.83
C VAL A 17 6.44 12.05 -19.19
N ALA A 18 5.17 12.15 -18.80
CA ALA A 18 4.15 11.19 -19.17
C ALA A 18 3.91 11.18 -20.70
N PHE A 19 3.87 12.35 -21.33
CA PHE A 19 3.71 12.48 -22.78
C PHE A 19 4.91 11.93 -23.55
N LEU A 20 6.13 12.20 -23.08
CA LEU A 20 7.34 11.59 -23.62
C LEU A 20 7.30 10.06 -23.52
N GLY A 21 6.80 9.51 -22.41
CA GLY A 21 6.62 8.07 -22.24
C GLY A 21 5.66 7.43 -23.24
N VAL A 22 4.67 8.17 -23.76
CA VAL A 22 3.76 7.69 -24.83
C VAL A 22 4.47 7.63 -26.18
N ILE A 23 5.44 8.52 -26.42
CA ILE A 23 6.17 8.62 -27.69
C ILE A 23 7.32 7.61 -27.76
N VAL A 24 7.89 7.22 -26.61
CA VAL A 24 8.96 6.21 -26.56
C VAL A 24 8.41 4.86 -27.04
N PRO A 25 8.97 4.25 -28.11
CA PRO A 25 8.54 2.95 -28.56
C PRO A 25 8.70 1.93 -27.43
N THR A 26 7.59 1.32 -27.01
CA THR A 26 7.64 0.16 -26.13
C THR A 26 8.26 -0.97 -26.93
N GLY A 27 9.53 -1.28 -26.66
CA GLY A 27 10.31 -2.22 -27.45
C GLY A 27 9.55 -3.53 -27.71
N THR A 28 9.52 -3.94 -28.99
CA THR A 28 8.85 -5.15 -29.49
C THR A 28 9.64 -6.41 -29.13
N GLY A 29 9.83 -6.66 -27.83
CA GLY A 29 10.33 -7.95 -27.37
C GLY A 29 9.33 -9.05 -27.73
N GLU A 30 9.82 -10.24 -28.07
CA GLU A 30 9.00 -11.42 -28.35
C GLU A 30 8.03 -11.67 -27.17
N GLN A 31 6.73 -11.50 -27.41
CA GLN A 31 5.72 -11.63 -26.37
C GLN A 31 5.25 -13.09 -26.33
N ASP A 32 5.65 -13.84 -25.29
CA ASP A 32 5.12 -15.19 -25.07
C ASP A 32 3.68 -15.10 -24.53
N LEU A 33 2.73 -15.27 -25.44
CA LEU A 33 1.29 -15.29 -25.17
C LEU A 33 0.75 -16.70 -24.90
N SER A 34 1.57 -17.74 -25.08
CA SER A 34 1.12 -19.15 -25.09
C SER A 34 0.59 -19.64 -23.73
N LYS A 35 1.03 -18.99 -22.64
CA LYS A 35 0.71 -19.37 -21.26
C LYS A 35 -0.33 -18.47 -20.59
N ILE A 36 -0.96 -17.56 -21.33
CA ILE A 36 -1.95 -16.65 -20.76
C ILE A 36 -3.23 -17.41 -20.44
N ASP A 37 -3.59 -17.43 -19.17
CA ASP A 37 -4.86 -17.90 -18.68
C ASP A 37 -5.85 -16.70 -18.58
N PRO A 38 -7.00 -16.76 -19.28
CA PRO A 38 -7.99 -15.68 -19.25
C PRO A 38 -8.61 -15.48 -17.86
N GLY A 39 -8.75 -16.54 -17.06
CA GLY A 39 -9.30 -16.48 -15.71
C GLY A 39 -8.38 -15.74 -14.74
N ASP A 40 -7.08 -16.03 -14.80
CA ASP A 40 -6.06 -15.29 -14.05
C ASP A 40 -5.99 -13.84 -14.47
N THR A 41 -6.02 -13.58 -15.78
CA THR A 41 -5.99 -12.22 -16.31
C THR A 41 -7.21 -11.43 -15.85
N ALA A 42 -8.42 -12.00 -15.95
CA ALA A 42 -9.66 -11.37 -15.50
C ALA A 42 -9.66 -11.11 -13.98
N TRP A 43 -9.19 -12.07 -13.19
CA TRP A 43 -9.06 -11.89 -11.75
C TRP A 43 -8.06 -10.79 -11.41
N MET A 44 -6.88 -10.78 -12.03
CA MET A 44 -5.84 -9.78 -11.76
C MET A 44 -6.26 -8.37 -12.17
N LEU A 45 -7.02 -8.22 -13.25
CA LEU A 45 -7.64 -6.95 -13.64
C LEU A 45 -8.68 -6.48 -12.61
N THR A 46 -9.56 -7.39 -12.19
CA THR A 46 -10.58 -7.12 -11.14
C THR A 46 -9.90 -6.72 -9.83
N ALA A 47 -8.90 -7.49 -9.41
CA ALA A 47 -8.11 -7.23 -8.21
C ALA A 47 -7.43 -5.86 -8.30
N THR A 48 -6.86 -5.49 -9.44
CA THR A 48 -6.27 -4.16 -9.66
C THR A 48 -7.29 -3.04 -9.46
N GLY A 49 -8.52 -3.20 -9.96
CA GLY A 49 -9.61 -2.24 -9.72
C GLY A 49 -10.01 -2.13 -8.25
N LEU A 50 -10.11 -3.27 -7.55
CA LEU A 50 -10.39 -3.31 -6.11
C LEU A 50 -9.31 -2.60 -5.29
N VAL A 51 -8.03 -2.84 -5.57
CA VAL A 51 -6.94 -2.15 -4.87
C VAL A 51 -6.95 -0.66 -5.16
N LEU A 52 -7.24 -0.25 -6.40
CA LEU A 52 -7.33 1.17 -6.75
C LEU A 52 -8.42 1.89 -5.93
N LEU A 53 -9.56 1.24 -5.68
CA LEU A 53 -10.65 1.77 -4.87
C LEU A 53 -10.23 2.15 -3.44
N MET A 54 -9.19 1.51 -2.90
CA MET A 54 -8.68 1.82 -1.58
C MET A 54 -8.03 3.20 -1.48
N THR A 55 -7.53 3.76 -2.59
CA THR A 55 -6.88 5.08 -2.57
C THR A 55 -7.91 6.20 -2.32
N PRO A 56 -9.05 6.26 -3.04
CA PRO A 56 -10.18 7.11 -2.64
C PRO A 56 -10.71 6.78 -1.24
N GLY A 57 -10.73 5.50 -0.85
CA GLY A 57 -11.08 5.06 0.50
C GLY A 57 -10.20 5.75 1.57
N LEU A 58 -8.88 5.80 1.38
CA LEU A 58 -7.96 6.51 2.28
C LEU A 58 -8.16 8.03 2.26
N ALA A 59 -8.51 8.60 1.11
CA ALA A 59 -8.82 10.03 1.02
C ALA A 59 -9.99 10.39 1.95
N PHE A 60 -11.08 9.60 1.92
CA PHE A 60 -12.20 9.76 2.85
C PHE A 60 -11.82 9.44 4.30
N PHE A 61 -10.95 8.46 4.54
CA PHE A 61 -10.47 8.11 5.87
C PHE A 61 -9.82 9.30 6.56
N TYR A 62 -8.76 9.83 5.93
CA TYR A 62 -8.01 10.95 6.48
C TYR A 62 -8.81 12.24 6.42
N GLY A 63 -9.60 12.46 5.35
CA GLY A 63 -10.52 13.59 5.22
C GLY A 63 -11.55 13.65 6.36
N GLY A 64 -12.11 12.51 6.77
CA GLY A 64 -13.08 12.45 7.87
C GLY A 64 -12.48 12.65 9.26
N MET A 65 -11.19 12.30 9.43
CA MET A 65 -10.48 12.45 10.70
C MET A 65 -9.88 13.85 10.91
N VAL A 66 -9.52 14.58 9.85
CA VAL A 66 -8.90 15.91 10.01
C VAL A 66 -9.91 16.99 10.42
N HIS A 67 -9.41 18.14 10.87
CA HIS A 67 -10.24 19.32 11.11
C HIS A 67 -10.96 19.78 9.81
N PRO A 68 -12.22 20.26 9.87
CA PRO A 68 -13.01 20.63 8.69
C PRO A 68 -12.29 21.53 7.67
N LYS A 69 -11.55 22.54 8.17
CA LYS A 69 -10.72 23.44 7.34
C LYS A 69 -9.67 22.75 6.45
N ASN A 70 -9.29 21.51 6.76
CA ASN A 70 -8.22 20.77 6.09
C ASN A 70 -8.72 19.56 5.28
N ILE A 71 -10.04 19.30 5.23
CA ILE A 71 -10.61 18.11 4.55
C ILE A 71 -10.14 18.06 3.10
N ILE A 72 -10.42 19.13 2.33
CA ILE A 72 -10.13 19.19 0.89
C ILE A 72 -8.63 19.00 0.63
N SER A 73 -7.79 19.70 1.39
CA SER A 73 -6.34 19.61 1.25
C SER A 73 -5.81 18.19 1.52
N THR A 74 -6.38 17.51 2.52
CA THR A 74 -5.97 16.14 2.90
C THR A 74 -6.47 15.11 1.89
N MET A 75 -7.70 15.25 1.40
CA MET A 75 -8.23 14.39 0.34
C MET A 75 -7.41 14.53 -0.95
N MET A 76 -7.08 15.77 -1.33
CA MET A 76 -6.25 16.05 -2.51
C MET A 76 -4.88 15.37 -2.43
N GLN A 77 -4.25 15.29 -1.25
CA GLN A 77 -2.95 14.61 -1.10
C GLN A 77 -2.98 13.14 -1.55
N SER A 78 -4.09 12.43 -1.37
CA SER A 78 -4.25 11.04 -1.83
C SER A 78 -4.40 10.95 -3.36
N TYR A 79 -5.17 11.86 -3.98
CA TYR A 79 -5.32 11.92 -5.44
C TYR A 79 -4.03 12.37 -6.15
N ILE A 80 -3.30 13.31 -5.56
CA ILE A 80 -2.00 13.74 -6.08
C ILE A 80 -0.96 12.63 -5.97
N ALA A 81 -0.97 11.84 -4.89
CA ALA A 81 -0.13 10.64 -4.82
C ALA A 81 -0.46 9.67 -5.97
N MET A 82 -1.74 9.43 -6.24
CA MET A 82 -2.14 8.58 -7.37
C MET A 82 -1.55 9.05 -8.71
N GLY A 83 -1.55 10.35 -9.00
CA GLY A 83 -0.95 10.89 -10.22
C GLY A 83 0.59 10.78 -10.24
N ILE A 84 1.26 11.31 -9.22
CA ILE A 84 2.73 11.39 -9.17
C ILE A 84 3.36 10.00 -9.15
N VAL A 85 2.83 9.11 -8.31
CA VAL A 85 3.38 7.76 -8.17
C VAL A 85 3.17 6.96 -9.45
N SER A 86 2.04 7.14 -10.15
CA SER A 86 1.81 6.49 -11.45
C SER A 86 2.86 6.87 -12.49
N VAL A 87 3.18 8.16 -12.60
CA VAL A 87 4.23 8.62 -13.52
C VAL A 87 5.59 8.05 -13.12
N LEU A 88 5.97 8.17 -11.84
CA LEU A 88 7.26 7.65 -11.37
C LEU A 88 7.41 6.15 -11.55
N TRP A 89 6.32 5.40 -11.34
CA TRP A 89 6.31 3.96 -11.51
C TRP A 89 6.56 3.55 -12.96
N VAL A 90 5.93 4.23 -13.92
CA VAL A 90 6.11 4.00 -15.36
C VAL A 90 7.52 4.37 -15.80
N VAL A 91 8.03 5.51 -15.33
CA VAL A 91 9.34 6.02 -15.72
C VAL A 91 10.46 5.10 -15.24
N VAL A 92 10.46 4.74 -13.95
CA VAL A 92 11.60 4.04 -13.34
C VAL A 92 11.22 3.14 -12.16
N GLY A 93 10.13 3.41 -11.45
CA GLY A 93 9.79 2.72 -10.20
C GLY A 93 9.56 1.21 -10.39
N PHE A 94 8.90 0.81 -11.47
CA PHE A 94 8.76 -0.61 -11.80
C PHE A 94 10.10 -1.28 -12.11
N SER A 95 10.99 -0.58 -12.81
CA SER A 95 12.33 -1.09 -13.15
C SER A 95 13.22 -1.27 -11.91
N ILE A 96 13.16 -0.33 -10.95
CA ILE A 96 13.92 -0.46 -9.70
C ILE A 96 13.38 -1.61 -8.84
N ALA A 97 12.06 -1.83 -8.83
CA ALA A 97 11.45 -2.90 -8.04
C ALA A 97 11.62 -4.29 -8.69
N PHE A 98 11.41 -4.39 -10.00
CA PHE A 98 11.25 -5.67 -10.71
C PHE A 98 12.15 -5.84 -11.95
N GLY A 99 13.04 -4.90 -12.23
CA GLY A 99 14.07 -5.04 -13.27
C GLY A 99 15.18 -6.01 -12.87
N GLU A 100 16.15 -6.17 -13.77
CA GLU A 100 17.29 -7.08 -13.54
C GLU A 100 18.00 -6.73 -12.25
N SER A 101 18.18 -7.72 -11.37
CA SER A 101 18.72 -7.46 -10.04
C SER A 101 20.21 -7.15 -10.11
N ILE A 102 20.59 -6.02 -9.52
CA ILE A 102 21.98 -5.61 -9.30
C ILE A 102 22.43 -6.20 -7.96
N GLY A 103 23.33 -7.18 -8.02
CA GLY A 103 23.90 -7.87 -6.86
C GLY A 103 24.24 -9.32 -7.18
N SER A 104 24.99 -9.98 -6.28
CA SER A 104 25.19 -11.43 -6.36
C SER A 104 23.85 -12.17 -6.20
N GLY A 105 23.71 -13.34 -6.84
CA GLY A 105 22.50 -14.16 -6.74
C GLY A 105 22.07 -14.37 -5.28
N GLY A 106 20.82 -14.01 -4.97
CA GLY A 106 20.28 -14.08 -3.60
C GLY A 106 20.45 -12.83 -2.74
N PHE A 107 21.24 -11.84 -3.17
CA PHE A 107 21.53 -10.60 -2.42
C PHE A 107 21.19 -9.32 -3.22
N GLY A 108 20.21 -9.39 -4.10
CA GLY A 108 19.75 -8.27 -4.91
C GLY A 108 19.28 -7.09 -4.06
N LEU A 109 19.95 -5.95 -4.19
CA LEU A 109 19.61 -4.72 -3.47
C LEU A 109 18.75 -3.77 -4.30
N PHE A 110 18.97 -3.69 -5.60
CA PHE A 110 18.21 -2.81 -6.49
C PHE A 110 17.99 -3.48 -7.84
N GLY A 111 16.85 -3.25 -8.47
CA GLY A 111 16.66 -3.54 -9.88
C GLY A 111 17.35 -2.48 -10.74
N ASN A 112 17.87 -2.88 -11.89
CA ASN A 112 18.47 -1.99 -12.87
C ASN A 112 17.39 -1.01 -13.38
N PRO A 113 17.56 0.32 -13.21
CA PRO A 113 16.61 1.33 -13.67
C PRO A 113 16.34 1.34 -15.17
N LEU A 114 17.25 0.74 -15.97
CA LEU A 114 17.18 0.75 -17.43
C LEU A 114 16.40 -0.43 -18.02
N THR A 115 16.19 -1.52 -17.28
CA THR A 115 15.53 -2.75 -17.79
C THR A 115 14.13 -2.48 -18.31
N TYR A 116 13.31 -1.77 -17.52
CA TYR A 116 11.93 -1.42 -17.82
C TYR A 116 11.71 0.10 -17.83
N PHE A 117 12.75 0.86 -18.18
CA PHE A 117 12.64 2.31 -18.28
C PHE A 117 11.51 2.71 -19.23
N MET A 118 10.62 3.62 -18.79
CA MET A 118 9.42 4.01 -19.54
C MET A 118 8.54 2.83 -19.97
N PHE A 119 8.47 1.77 -19.17
CA PHE A 119 7.73 0.53 -19.48
C PHE A 119 8.19 -0.16 -20.79
N ARG A 120 9.42 0.09 -21.23
CA ARG A 120 10.02 -0.67 -22.33
C ARG A 120 10.07 -2.16 -21.98
N GLY A 121 9.51 -3.02 -22.83
CA GLY A 121 9.43 -4.46 -22.57
C GLY A 121 8.34 -4.89 -21.58
N VAL A 122 7.52 -3.96 -21.07
CA VAL A 122 6.34 -4.27 -20.25
C VAL A 122 5.12 -4.30 -21.15
N GLY A 123 4.78 -5.49 -21.66
CA GLY A 123 3.72 -5.68 -22.66
C GLY A 123 2.68 -6.74 -22.28
N ALA A 124 2.02 -7.27 -23.31
CA ALA A 124 1.00 -8.31 -23.18
C ALA A 124 1.57 -9.71 -22.86
N GLY A 125 2.88 -9.91 -23.04
CA GLY A 125 3.58 -11.16 -22.81
C GLY A 125 3.69 -11.52 -21.33
N THR A 126 3.90 -12.81 -21.08
CA THR A 126 4.14 -13.37 -19.75
C THR A 126 5.60 -13.19 -19.31
N HIS A 127 5.86 -13.22 -18.00
CA HIS A 127 7.20 -13.25 -17.43
C HIS A 127 7.34 -14.49 -16.53
N PRO A 128 8.33 -15.38 -16.75
CA PRO A 128 8.44 -16.66 -16.03
C PRO A 128 8.35 -16.55 -14.51
N ASP A 129 9.08 -15.59 -13.92
CA ASP A 129 9.14 -15.48 -12.45
C ASP A 129 8.08 -14.56 -11.81
N LEU A 130 7.59 -13.57 -12.55
CA LEU A 130 6.74 -12.50 -12.01
C LEU A 130 5.26 -12.69 -12.38
N ALA A 131 5.01 -13.04 -13.64
CA ALA A 131 3.67 -13.14 -14.22
C ALA A 131 3.63 -14.33 -15.21
N PRO A 132 3.69 -15.59 -14.71
CA PRO A 132 3.82 -16.77 -15.56
C PRO A 132 2.55 -17.10 -16.36
N THR A 133 1.38 -16.70 -15.86
CA THR A 133 0.06 -17.09 -16.39
C THR A 133 -0.79 -15.91 -16.86
N PHE A 134 -0.29 -14.68 -16.76
CA PHE A 134 -1.01 -13.46 -17.15
C PHE A 134 -0.02 -12.38 -17.60
N PRO A 135 -0.48 -11.34 -18.33
CA PRO A 135 0.42 -10.33 -18.87
C PRO A 135 1.25 -9.58 -17.82
N LEU A 136 2.52 -9.33 -18.13
CA LEU A 136 3.41 -8.54 -17.28
C LEU A 136 2.88 -7.11 -17.05
N ALA A 137 2.22 -6.51 -18.05
CA ALA A 137 1.56 -5.22 -17.90
C ALA A 137 0.49 -5.23 -16.79
N VAL A 138 -0.27 -6.32 -16.66
CA VAL A 138 -1.28 -6.45 -15.59
C VAL A 138 -0.61 -6.57 -14.22
N PHE A 139 0.52 -7.31 -14.14
CA PHE A 139 1.33 -7.35 -12.92
C PHE A 139 1.86 -5.96 -12.53
N ALA A 140 2.42 -5.22 -13.49
CA ALA A 140 2.94 -3.87 -13.27
C ALA A 140 1.84 -2.91 -12.80
N MET A 141 0.65 -3.01 -13.40
CA MET A 141 -0.52 -2.22 -12.99
C MET A 141 -1.03 -2.59 -11.61
N PHE A 142 -1.06 -3.88 -11.25
CA PHE A 142 -1.44 -4.33 -9.92
C PHE A 142 -0.48 -3.78 -8.87
N GLN A 143 0.83 -3.95 -9.07
CA GLN A 143 1.87 -3.48 -8.16
C GLN A 143 1.91 -1.95 -8.02
N LEU A 144 1.60 -1.22 -9.09
CA LEU A 144 1.44 0.23 -9.04
C LEU A 144 0.43 0.66 -7.97
N LYS A 145 -0.64 -0.12 -7.72
CA LYS A 145 -1.67 0.30 -6.77
C LYS A 145 -1.17 0.24 -5.32
N PHE A 146 -0.26 -0.68 -5.02
CA PHE A 146 0.49 -0.75 -3.76
C PHE A 146 1.47 0.42 -3.64
N ALA A 147 2.14 0.77 -4.73
CA ALA A 147 3.03 1.92 -4.75
C ALA A 147 2.28 3.22 -4.46
N ILE A 148 1.05 3.37 -5.00
CA ILE A 148 0.19 4.54 -4.77
C ILE A 148 -0.30 4.61 -3.32
N ILE A 149 -0.80 3.50 -2.77
CA ILE A 149 -1.44 3.50 -1.46
C ILE A 149 -0.44 3.75 -0.31
N THR A 150 0.80 3.30 -0.46
CA THR A 150 1.83 3.38 0.59
C THR A 150 2.13 4.81 1.05
N PRO A 151 2.55 5.75 0.18
CA PRO A 151 2.77 7.13 0.60
C PRO A 151 1.48 7.83 1.06
N ALA A 152 0.32 7.42 0.54
CA ALA A 152 -0.97 7.95 0.99
C ALA A 152 -1.25 7.60 2.46
N LEU A 153 -0.82 6.43 2.96
CA LEU A 153 -0.92 6.07 4.38
C LEU A 153 -0.08 6.98 5.29
N ILE A 154 1.04 7.50 4.79
CA ILE A 154 1.93 8.36 5.56
C ILE A 154 1.27 9.73 5.83
N THR A 155 0.45 10.21 4.88
CA THR A 155 -0.17 11.55 4.91
C THR A 155 -0.95 11.84 6.18
N GLY A 156 -1.56 10.82 6.77
CA GLY A 156 -2.32 10.96 8.02
C GLY A 156 -1.52 11.52 9.18
N SER A 157 -0.22 11.21 9.26
CA SER A 157 0.65 11.62 10.38
C SER A 157 0.89 13.14 10.42
N PHE A 158 0.93 13.77 9.24
CA PHE A 158 1.27 15.17 9.07
C PHE A 158 0.19 16.00 8.38
N ALA A 159 -1.02 15.46 8.31
CA ALA A 159 -2.17 16.11 7.69
C ALA A 159 -2.41 17.52 8.27
N GLY A 160 -2.53 18.49 7.37
CA GLY A 160 -2.70 19.91 7.69
C GLY A 160 -1.47 20.60 8.33
N ARG A 161 -0.27 20.01 8.27
CA ARG A 161 0.97 20.60 8.80
C ARG A 161 2.10 20.74 7.78
N VAL A 162 2.01 20.06 6.64
CA VAL A 162 3.02 20.10 5.58
C VAL A 162 2.62 21.01 4.43
N ARG A 163 3.61 21.71 3.87
CA ARG A 163 3.43 22.43 2.60
C ARG A 163 3.30 21.40 1.49
N PHE A 164 2.37 21.68 0.59
CA PHE A 164 2.02 20.75 -0.47
C PHE A 164 3.17 20.43 -1.46
N ARG A 165 4.08 21.39 -1.69
CA ARG A 165 5.31 21.17 -2.47
C ARG A 165 6.26 20.17 -1.79
N ALA A 166 6.42 20.30 -0.47
CA ALA A 166 7.27 19.39 0.31
C ALA A 166 6.69 17.99 0.32
N TYR A 167 5.35 17.86 0.37
CA TYR A 167 4.67 16.58 0.25
C TYR A 167 4.95 15.88 -1.07
N MET A 168 4.85 16.58 -2.21
CA MET A 168 5.17 15.98 -3.51
C MET A 168 6.61 15.48 -3.59
N LEU A 169 7.57 16.31 -3.17
CA LEU A 169 8.98 15.91 -3.16
C LEU A 169 9.19 14.69 -2.27
N PHE A 170 8.57 14.70 -1.08
CA PHE A 170 8.65 13.59 -0.14
C PHE A 170 8.15 12.28 -0.75
N ILE A 171 6.95 12.27 -1.38
CA ILE A 171 6.43 11.03 -1.97
C ILE A 171 7.26 10.58 -3.16
N SER A 172 7.81 11.49 -3.96
CA SER A 172 8.67 11.13 -5.09
C SER A 172 9.95 10.44 -4.62
N LEU A 173 10.61 11.01 -3.60
CA LEU A 173 11.80 10.43 -3.01
C LEU A 173 11.48 9.12 -2.28
N PHE A 174 10.38 9.07 -1.54
CA PHE A 174 9.97 7.87 -0.82
C PHE A 174 9.71 6.69 -1.77
N VAL A 175 9.05 6.92 -2.91
CA VAL A 175 8.79 5.86 -3.88
C VAL A 175 10.08 5.30 -4.47
N ILE A 176 11.03 6.16 -4.83
CA ILE A 176 12.27 5.77 -5.51
C ILE A 176 13.28 5.15 -4.53
N PHE A 177 13.45 5.73 -3.35
CA PHE A 177 14.53 5.37 -2.42
C PHE A 177 14.10 4.45 -1.28
N VAL A 178 12.80 4.34 -1.00
CA VAL A 178 12.30 3.52 0.11
C VAL A 178 11.40 2.41 -0.41
N TYR A 179 10.31 2.76 -1.10
CA TYR A 179 9.33 1.77 -1.56
C TYR A 179 9.90 0.81 -2.61
N ALA A 180 10.47 1.31 -3.72
CA ALA A 180 10.94 0.46 -4.80
C ALA A 180 12.10 -0.48 -4.36
N PRO A 181 13.08 -0.02 -3.57
CA PRO A 181 14.10 -0.92 -3.02
C PRO A 181 13.52 -1.94 -2.05
N LEU A 182 12.62 -1.54 -1.14
CA LEU A 182 11.94 -2.49 -0.24
C LEU A 182 11.15 -3.55 -1.03
N ALA A 183 10.43 -3.14 -2.06
CA ALA A 183 9.71 -4.04 -2.96
C ALA A 183 10.68 -5.01 -3.68
N HIS A 184 11.85 -4.53 -4.11
CA HIS A 184 12.89 -5.39 -4.68
C HIS A 184 13.34 -6.43 -3.65
N TRP A 185 13.66 -6.02 -2.42
CA TRP A 185 14.18 -6.91 -1.39
C TRP A 185 13.20 -8.04 -1.05
N THR A 186 11.90 -7.75 -1.02
CA THR A 186 10.86 -8.66 -0.53
C THR A 186 10.17 -9.46 -1.62
N TRP A 187 9.96 -8.87 -2.80
CA TRP A 187 9.11 -9.46 -3.84
C TRP A 187 9.87 -9.89 -5.07
N HIS A 188 11.03 -9.30 -5.36
CA HIS A 188 11.86 -9.75 -6.48
C HIS A 188 12.44 -11.15 -6.20
N PRO A 189 12.52 -12.08 -7.18
CA PRO A 189 13.10 -13.42 -6.98
C PRO A 189 14.52 -13.39 -6.39
N ASN A 190 15.35 -12.44 -6.81
CA ASN A 190 16.71 -12.25 -6.29
C ASN A 190 16.81 -11.32 -5.07
N GLY A 191 15.69 -10.82 -4.55
CA GLY A 191 15.66 -9.94 -3.38
C GLY A 191 16.17 -10.65 -2.12
N PHE A 192 17.03 -10.01 -1.35
CA PHE A 192 17.67 -10.68 -0.21
C PHE A 192 16.68 -11.08 0.89
N LEU A 193 15.66 -10.27 1.19
CA LEU A 193 14.65 -10.63 2.20
C LEU A 193 13.85 -11.85 1.77
N ARG A 194 13.49 -11.92 0.47
CA ARG A 194 12.82 -13.10 -0.09
C ARG A 194 13.68 -14.35 0.04
N ASN A 195 14.97 -14.24 -0.27
CA ASN A 195 15.91 -15.36 -0.22
C ASN A 195 16.31 -15.77 1.21
N TRP A 196 16.22 -14.87 2.18
CA TRP A 196 16.33 -15.17 3.61
C TRP A 196 15.07 -15.82 4.19
N GLY A 197 14.04 -16.03 3.37
CA GLY A 197 12.79 -16.68 3.79
C GLY A 197 11.80 -15.75 4.48
N VAL A 198 11.94 -14.42 4.31
CA VAL A 198 10.92 -13.46 4.78
C VAL A 198 9.68 -13.61 3.92
N LEU A 199 8.55 -13.87 4.58
CA LEU A 199 7.27 -14.13 3.92
C LEU A 199 6.40 -12.87 4.00
N ASP A 200 6.29 -12.17 2.87
CA ASP A 200 5.38 -11.03 2.73
C ASP A 200 4.52 -11.18 1.47
N PHE A 201 3.24 -11.54 1.67
CA PHE A 201 2.33 -11.83 0.55
C PHE A 201 1.78 -10.61 -0.15
N ALA A 202 1.50 -9.56 0.61
CA ALA A 202 0.69 -8.44 0.14
C ALA A 202 1.09 -7.11 0.80
N GLY A 203 2.33 -7.00 1.28
CA GLY A 203 2.94 -5.73 1.64
C GLY A 203 2.88 -5.39 3.12
N GLY A 204 2.87 -6.40 4.00
CA GLY A 204 3.01 -6.15 5.43
C GLY A 204 4.29 -5.35 5.73
N THR A 205 5.39 -5.71 5.05
CA THR A 205 6.68 -5.01 5.16
C THR A 205 6.73 -3.78 4.25
N VAL A 206 6.47 -3.98 2.96
CA VAL A 206 6.67 -2.96 1.91
C VAL A 206 5.69 -1.81 2.03
N VAL A 207 4.44 -2.06 2.44
CA VAL A 207 3.38 -1.06 2.53
C VAL A 207 3.21 -0.59 3.97
N HIS A 208 2.89 -1.51 4.90
CA HIS A 208 2.44 -1.12 6.24
C HIS A 208 3.57 -0.72 7.16
N MET A 209 4.62 -1.54 7.26
CA MET A 209 5.76 -1.20 8.11
C MET A 209 6.50 0.01 7.58
N SER A 210 6.79 0.08 6.27
CA SER A 210 7.46 1.23 5.67
C SER A 210 6.67 2.53 5.87
N ALA A 211 5.35 2.53 5.64
CA ALA A 211 4.51 3.70 5.85
C ALA A 211 4.38 4.05 7.34
N GLY A 212 4.31 3.04 8.22
CA GLY A 212 4.25 3.22 9.67
C GLY A 212 5.51 3.89 10.23
N PHE A 213 6.70 3.42 9.83
CA PHE A 213 7.97 4.03 10.23
C PHE A 213 8.16 5.43 9.63
N ALA A 214 7.76 5.63 8.38
CA ALA A 214 7.81 6.96 7.76
C ALA A 214 6.84 7.94 8.43
N ALA A 215 5.63 7.48 8.81
CA ALA A 215 4.65 8.26 9.54
C ALA A 215 5.15 8.62 10.94
N LEU A 216 5.78 7.67 11.64
CA LEU A 216 6.40 7.90 12.95
C LEU A 216 7.53 8.92 12.85
N THR A 217 8.44 8.75 11.89
CA THR A 217 9.55 9.69 11.64
C THR A 217 9.02 11.09 11.31
N GLY A 218 7.98 11.18 10.47
CA GLY A 218 7.32 12.44 10.15
C GLY A 218 6.66 13.10 11.38
N ALA A 219 6.03 12.31 12.26
CA ALA A 219 5.44 12.80 13.49
C ALA A 219 6.50 13.33 14.47
N LEU A 220 7.64 12.63 14.60
CA LEU A 220 8.77 13.06 15.42
C LEU A 220 9.41 14.35 14.87
N PHE A 221 9.62 14.43 13.56
CA PHE A 221 10.23 15.60 12.92
C PHE A 221 9.36 16.87 13.01
N LEU A 222 8.05 16.74 12.88
CA LEU A 222 7.13 17.89 12.94
C LEU A 222 6.76 18.32 14.37
N GLY A 223 7.00 17.46 15.36
CA GLY A 223 6.75 17.74 16.77
C GLY A 223 5.27 17.83 17.17
N ARG A 224 5.07 18.14 18.46
CA ARG A 224 3.76 18.20 19.12
C ARG A 224 2.97 19.45 18.69
N ARG A 225 1.64 19.32 18.55
CA ARG A 225 0.75 20.47 18.34
C ARG A 225 0.70 21.32 19.62
N LYS A 226 0.87 22.64 19.48
CA LYS A 226 0.80 23.61 20.59
C LYS A 226 -0.63 23.79 21.14
N GLU A 227 -1.65 23.60 20.30
CA GLU A 227 -3.06 23.62 20.74
C GLU A 227 -3.62 22.19 20.81
N LEU A 228 -3.85 21.70 22.03
CA LEU A 228 -4.61 20.48 22.31
C LEU A 228 -6.11 20.84 22.39
N LYS A 229 -6.69 21.31 21.28
CA LYS A 229 -8.15 21.41 21.21
C LYS A 229 -8.74 20.01 21.09
N GLU A 230 -9.86 19.80 21.77
CA GLU A 230 -10.62 18.56 21.75
C GLU A 230 -10.81 18.09 20.30
N PHE A 231 -10.29 16.90 19.99
CA PHE A 231 -10.27 16.39 18.63
C PHE A 231 -11.67 15.88 18.26
N LYS A 232 -12.45 16.71 17.56
CA LYS A 232 -13.72 16.31 16.95
C LYS A 232 -13.46 15.92 15.49
N PRO A 233 -13.79 14.68 15.09
CA PRO A 233 -13.68 14.28 13.68
C PRO A 233 -14.57 15.16 12.82
N ALA A 234 -14.11 15.54 11.64
CA ALA A 234 -14.89 16.37 10.72
C ALA A 234 -16.16 15.68 10.24
N ASN A 235 -16.08 14.37 9.93
CA ASN A 235 -17.20 13.64 9.35
C ASN A 235 -17.08 12.14 9.62
N ILE A 236 -17.84 11.64 10.62
CA ILE A 236 -17.88 10.21 10.97
C ILE A 236 -18.42 9.34 9.80
N PRO A 237 -19.50 9.74 9.09
CA PRO A 237 -19.93 9.04 7.88
C PRO A 237 -18.83 8.81 6.84
N TYR A 238 -17.91 9.78 6.62
CA TYR A 238 -16.78 9.58 5.68
C TYR A 238 -15.81 8.49 6.15
N ILE A 239 -15.59 8.38 7.45
CA ILE A 239 -14.74 7.35 8.04
C ILE A 239 -15.39 5.97 7.88
N LEU A 240 -16.72 5.87 8.04
CA LEU A 240 -17.47 4.62 7.84
C LEU A 240 -17.50 4.20 6.35
N LEU A 241 -17.78 5.13 5.45
CA LEU A 241 -17.71 4.90 4.00
C LEU A 241 -16.32 4.40 3.59
N SER A 242 -15.29 5.08 4.09
CA SER A 242 -13.90 4.70 3.91
C SER A 242 -13.61 3.27 4.39
N ALA A 243 -14.01 2.93 5.62
CA ALA A 243 -13.79 1.61 6.17
C ALA A 243 -14.43 0.52 5.27
N GLY A 244 -15.63 0.77 4.75
CA GLY A 244 -16.27 -0.11 3.77
C GLY A 244 -15.48 -0.24 2.46
N MET A 245 -15.01 0.87 1.89
CA MET A 245 -14.22 0.88 0.66
C MET A 245 -12.86 0.19 0.83
N LEU A 246 -12.16 0.44 1.93
CA LEU A 246 -10.87 -0.17 2.26
C LEU A 246 -11.03 -1.67 2.49
N TRP A 247 -12.07 -2.07 3.23
CA TRP A 247 -12.37 -3.47 3.47
C TRP A 247 -12.78 -4.21 2.20
N PHE A 248 -13.58 -3.59 1.34
CA PHE A 248 -13.96 -4.20 0.06
C PHE A 248 -12.79 -4.27 -0.92
N GLY A 249 -12.03 -3.19 -1.06
CA GLY A 249 -10.82 -3.16 -1.89
C GLY A 249 -9.76 -4.17 -1.44
N TRP A 250 -9.76 -4.52 -0.15
CA TRP A 250 -8.90 -5.55 0.41
C TRP A 250 -9.03 -6.91 -0.28
N PHE A 251 -10.21 -7.26 -0.81
CA PHE A 251 -10.37 -8.54 -1.49
C PHE A 251 -9.47 -8.66 -2.73
N GLY A 252 -9.08 -7.53 -3.34
CA GLY A 252 -8.08 -7.52 -4.41
C GLY A 252 -6.66 -7.92 -3.97
N PHE A 253 -6.34 -7.80 -2.68
CA PHE A 253 -5.05 -8.24 -2.11
C PHE A 253 -5.00 -9.75 -1.85
N SER A 254 -6.16 -10.40 -1.83
CA SER A 254 -6.26 -11.84 -1.63
C SER A 254 -6.09 -12.52 -2.99
N ARG A 255 -5.08 -13.39 -3.13
CA ARG A 255 -4.83 -14.08 -4.40
C ARG A 255 -5.91 -15.15 -4.64
N PHE A 256 -6.91 -14.86 -5.47
CA PHE A 256 -7.82 -15.86 -6.03
C PHE A 256 -7.27 -16.41 -7.36
N GLY A 257 -6.04 -16.92 -7.37
CA GLY A 257 -5.47 -17.59 -8.56
C GLY A 257 -6.12 -18.95 -8.88
N PRO A 258 -5.73 -19.60 -10.00
CA PRO A 258 -6.49 -20.63 -10.72
C PRO A 258 -6.16 -22.05 -10.23
N GLY A 259 -5.51 -22.20 -9.08
CA GLY A 259 -5.41 -23.48 -8.36
C GLY A 259 -6.77 -24.02 -7.86
N CYS A 260 -7.87 -23.50 -8.40
CA CYS A 260 -9.25 -23.75 -8.01
C CYS A 260 -10.05 -24.43 -9.13
N GLN A 261 -9.40 -25.23 -9.98
CA GLN A 261 -10.09 -26.10 -10.92
C GLN A 261 -9.71 -27.58 -10.89
N ARG A 262 -8.82 -28.04 -10.00
CA ARG A 262 -8.62 -29.49 -9.77
C ARG A 262 -8.16 -29.79 -8.34
N GLY A 263 -9.12 -30.22 -7.51
CA GLY A 263 -9.01 -31.29 -6.50
C GLY A 263 -7.81 -31.38 -5.54
N SER A 264 -6.94 -30.38 -5.43
CA SER A 264 -5.74 -30.45 -4.59
C SER A 264 -5.89 -29.58 -3.34
N ARG A 265 -5.15 -29.95 -2.28
CA ARG A 265 -5.08 -29.37 -0.92
C ARG A 265 -4.88 -27.83 -0.84
N PHE A 266 -4.88 -27.12 -1.96
CA PHE A 266 -4.87 -25.67 -2.09
C PHE A 266 -6.24 -25.02 -1.78
N CYS A 267 -7.36 -25.72 -2.00
CA CYS A 267 -8.72 -25.19 -1.73
C CYS A 267 -8.99 -24.96 -0.23
N THR A 268 -8.36 -25.71 0.68
CA THR A 268 -8.51 -25.50 2.14
C THR A 268 -7.84 -24.22 2.64
N GLY A 269 -6.97 -23.59 1.85
CA GLY A 269 -6.42 -22.26 2.13
C GLY A 269 -7.46 -21.15 1.96
N LYS A 270 -8.40 -21.27 1.01
CA LYS A 270 -9.42 -20.23 0.72
C LYS A 270 -10.51 -20.17 1.81
N TYR A 271 -10.84 -21.29 2.44
CA TYR A 271 -11.70 -21.29 3.63
C TYR A 271 -11.09 -20.49 4.80
N LYS A 272 -9.76 -20.40 4.91
CA LYS A 272 -9.11 -19.62 5.98
C LYS A 272 -9.19 -18.10 5.76
N TYR A 273 -9.20 -17.61 4.52
CA TYR A 273 -9.46 -16.19 4.23
C TYR A 273 -10.93 -15.82 4.53
N CYS A 274 -11.88 -16.70 4.18
CA CYS A 274 -13.28 -16.54 4.56
C CYS A 274 -13.52 -16.69 6.08
N ILE A 275 -12.71 -17.48 6.79
CA ILE A 275 -12.76 -17.59 8.27
C ILE A 275 -12.07 -16.37 8.93
N GLY A 276 -11.05 -15.79 8.32
CA GLY A 276 -10.54 -14.45 8.67
C GLY A 276 -11.63 -13.39 8.53
N SER A 277 -12.45 -13.48 7.48
CA SER A 277 -13.65 -12.65 7.30
C SER A 277 -14.78 -12.96 8.30
N ARG A 278 -14.97 -14.23 8.72
CA ARG A 278 -15.89 -14.55 9.85
C ARG A 278 -15.42 -13.93 11.16
N ASN A 279 -14.12 -13.96 11.46
CA ASN A 279 -13.57 -13.28 12.63
C ASN A 279 -13.63 -11.75 12.47
N ALA A 280 -13.42 -11.20 11.27
CA ALA A 280 -13.59 -9.78 11.00
C ALA A 280 -15.05 -9.33 11.19
N ASN A 281 -16.02 -10.11 10.71
CA ASN A 281 -17.44 -9.86 10.92
C ASN A 281 -17.83 -10.04 12.38
N LEU A 282 -17.29 -11.05 13.09
CA LEU A 282 -17.53 -11.25 14.52
C LEU A 282 -16.87 -10.18 15.39
N ASP A 283 -15.68 -9.69 15.04
CA ASP A 283 -14.97 -8.62 15.74
C ASP A 283 -15.59 -7.25 15.43
N PHE A 284 -16.06 -7.04 14.20
CA PHE A 284 -16.92 -5.91 13.81
C PHE A 284 -18.22 -5.92 14.63
N LEU A 285 -18.92 -7.05 14.68
CA LEU A 285 -20.14 -7.22 15.49
C LEU A 285 -19.86 -7.09 16.99
N ARG A 286 -18.75 -7.63 17.51
CA ARG A 286 -18.34 -7.50 18.92
C ARG A 286 -17.95 -6.08 19.30
N CYS A 287 -17.30 -5.35 18.39
CA CYS A 287 -16.97 -3.94 18.58
C CYS A 287 -18.22 -3.06 18.53
N CYS A 288 -19.13 -3.30 17.57
CA CYS A 288 -20.46 -2.67 17.53
C CYS A 288 -21.30 -2.96 18.78
N LYS A 289 -21.14 -4.14 19.41
CA LYS A 289 -21.86 -4.53 20.63
C LYS A 289 -21.26 -3.95 21.92
N ARG A 290 -19.99 -3.49 21.91
CA ARG A 290 -19.28 -2.99 23.11
C ARG A 290 -19.18 -1.47 23.23
N GLU A 291 -19.40 -0.70 22.16
CA GLU A 291 -19.29 0.77 22.21
C GLU A 291 -20.61 1.43 21.79
N LYS A 292 -21.30 2.08 22.74
CA LYS A 292 -22.40 3.04 22.43
C LYS A 292 -21.87 4.37 21.90
N THR A 293 -20.56 4.56 21.76
CA THR A 293 -19.95 5.84 21.41
C THR A 293 -18.62 5.66 20.67
N ILE A 294 -18.50 6.40 19.55
CA ILE A 294 -17.29 6.72 18.76
C ILE A 294 -16.94 5.73 17.62
N GLY A 295 -17.57 5.92 16.46
CA GLY A 295 -17.26 5.21 15.20
C GLY A 295 -15.80 5.31 14.71
N CYS A 296 -15.00 6.26 15.21
CA CYS A 296 -13.56 6.33 14.93
C CYS A 296 -12.77 5.14 15.52
N GLY A 297 -13.14 4.64 16.70
CA GLY A 297 -12.42 3.54 17.36
C GLY A 297 -12.55 2.21 16.61
N LEU A 298 -13.76 1.94 16.09
CA LEU A 298 -14.05 0.80 15.22
C LEU A 298 -13.21 0.83 13.94
N CYS A 299 -13.17 1.98 13.27
CA CYS A 299 -12.46 2.10 11.99
C CYS A 299 -10.93 2.04 12.15
N HIS A 300 -10.39 2.56 13.26
CA HIS A 300 -8.95 2.44 13.58
C HIS A 300 -8.54 0.98 13.83
N ARG A 301 -9.40 0.19 14.50
CA ARG A 301 -9.18 -1.24 14.72
C ARG A 301 -9.28 -2.05 13.44
N ILE A 302 -10.21 -1.72 12.55
CA ILE A 302 -10.32 -2.34 11.22
C ILE A 302 -9.02 -2.12 10.43
N GLY A 303 -8.50 -0.89 10.38
CA GLY A 303 -7.23 -0.58 9.71
C GLY A 303 -6.02 -1.28 10.31
N CYS A 304 -5.96 -1.42 11.64
CA CYS A 304 -4.89 -2.14 12.34
C CYS A 304 -4.96 -3.68 12.10
N TRP A 305 -6.18 -4.23 12.07
CA TRP A 305 -6.42 -5.65 11.76
C TRP A 305 -6.03 -6.00 10.32
N ILE A 306 -6.42 -5.12 9.38
CA ILE A 306 -6.00 -5.08 7.97
C ILE A 306 -4.47 -5.21 7.92
N GLY A 307 -3.72 -4.27 8.52
CA GLY A 307 -2.25 -4.26 8.49
C GLY A 307 -1.60 -5.56 8.99
N CYS A 308 -2.10 -6.14 10.09
CA CYS A 308 -1.53 -7.33 10.71
C CYS A 308 -1.77 -8.64 9.93
N HIS A 309 -2.85 -8.76 9.14
CA HIS A 309 -3.11 -9.98 8.38
C HIS A 309 -2.19 -10.13 7.15
N TYR A 310 -1.63 -9.04 6.61
CA TYR A 310 -0.81 -9.06 5.39
C TYR A 310 0.41 -10.00 5.41
N ALA A 311 1.06 -10.18 6.57
CA ALA A 311 2.25 -11.01 6.69
C ALA A 311 1.93 -12.52 6.78
N GLY A 312 0.73 -12.91 7.23
CA GLY A 312 0.45 -14.28 7.70
C GLY A 312 -0.44 -15.15 6.81
N CYS A 313 -1.07 -14.58 5.78
CA CYS A 313 -2.26 -15.19 5.17
C CYS A 313 -2.07 -16.56 4.47
N ARG A 314 -0.84 -17.06 4.24
CA ARG A 314 -0.61 -18.41 3.69
C ARG A 314 -0.09 -19.44 4.70
N PHE A 315 0.51 -19.02 5.82
CA PHE A 315 1.26 -19.92 6.71
C PHE A 315 0.60 -20.15 8.07
N CYS A 316 -0.42 -19.37 8.45
CA CYS A 316 -1.19 -19.68 9.63
C CYS A 316 -2.07 -20.94 9.42
N LYS A 317 -1.70 -22.04 10.10
CA LYS A 317 -2.66 -23.10 10.42
C LYS A 317 -3.63 -22.56 11.46
N CYS A 318 -4.94 -22.48 11.14
CA CYS A 318 -5.98 -22.30 12.15
C CYS A 318 -5.83 -23.42 13.18
N GLY A 319 -5.31 -23.10 14.36
CA GLY A 319 -4.93 -24.07 15.38
C GLY A 319 -3.61 -23.77 16.08
N VAL A 320 -2.73 -22.92 15.51
CA VAL A 320 -1.64 -22.35 16.30
C VAL A 320 -2.28 -21.32 17.23
N LYS A 321 -2.16 -21.52 18.55
CA LYS A 321 -2.49 -20.50 19.56
C LYS A 321 -1.69 -19.26 19.20
N HIS A 322 -2.31 -18.35 18.45
CA HIS A 322 -1.76 -17.04 18.21
C HIS A 322 -1.41 -16.43 19.56
N PHE A 323 -0.27 -15.75 19.63
CA PHE A 323 0.03 -14.79 20.68
C PHE A 323 -1.17 -13.85 20.74
N TYR A 324 -2.10 -14.17 21.64
CA TYR A 324 -3.27 -13.38 21.88
C TYR A 324 -2.74 -12.08 22.46
N TRP A 325 -2.92 -10.97 21.74
CA TRP A 325 -3.14 -9.69 22.40
C TRP A 325 -4.49 -9.80 23.11
N ARG A 326 -4.57 -10.64 24.15
CA ARG A 326 -5.81 -10.97 24.88
C ARG A 326 -6.30 -9.81 25.70
N ASP A 327 -5.52 -8.75 25.81
CA ASP A 327 -5.78 -7.72 26.76
C ASP A 327 -5.56 -6.33 26.18
N SER A 328 -6.67 -5.59 26.09
CA SER A 328 -6.70 -4.17 25.76
C SER A 328 -5.90 -3.30 26.74
N SER A 329 -5.45 -3.88 27.85
CA SER A 329 -4.52 -3.30 28.82
C SER A 329 -3.12 -3.07 28.24
N ASN A 330 -2.58 -3.97 27.39
CA ASN A 330 -1.21 -3.83 26.87
C ASN A 330 -1.10 -2.74 25.77
N CYS A 331 -2.15 -2.51 24.99
CA CYS A 331 -2.20 -1.42 24.00
C CYS A 331 -2.41 -0.07 24.69
N LYS A 332 -3.21 -0.03 25.78
CA LYS A 332 -3.28 1.12 26.68
C LYS A 332 -1.95 1.37 27.39
N GLN A 333 -1.24 0.33 27.82
CA GLN A 333 0.08 0.45 28.44
C GLN A 333 1.15 0.91 27.46
N LEU A 334 1.15 0.48 26.19
CA LEU A 334 2.08 1.01 25.18
C LEU A 334 1.77 2.46 24.79
N CYS A 335 0.50 2.84 24.71
CA CYS A 335 0.10 4.24 24.58
C CYS A 335 0.46 5.07 25.83
N HIS A 336 0.27 4.54 27.04
CA HIS A 336 0.67 5.20 28.28
C HIS A 336 2.18 5.26 28.47
N TYR A 337 2.93 4.25 28.00
CA TYR A 337 4.38 4.23 28.04
C TYR A 337 4.96 5.22 27.03
N ALA A 338 4.39 5.27 25.81
CA ALA A 338 4.71 6.31 24.84
C ALA A 338 4.33 7.72 25.34
N GLN A 339 3.22 7.88 26.07
CA GLN A 339 2.85 9.15 26.72
C GLN A 339 3.76 9.52 27.89
N ASN A 340 4.18 8.57 28.72
CA ASN A 340 5.04 8.82 29.88
C ASN A 340 6.50 9.12 29.48
N GLN A 341 6.99 8.52 28.40
CA GLN A 341 8.30 8.86 27.82
C GLN A 341 8.34 10.27 27.17
N ILE A 342 7.17 10.85 26.89
CA ILE A 342 7.02 12.24 26.42
C ILE A 342 6.95 13.23 27.60
N HIS A 343 6.72 12.75 28.83
CA HIS A 343 6.67 13.59 30.04
C HIS A 343 8.00 13.69 30.80
N THR A 344 9.01 12.90 30.44
CA THR A 344 10.34 12.90 31.09
C THR A 344 11.48 13.44 30.23
N ARG A 345 11.18 14.24 29.19
CA ARG A 345 12.18 15.06 28.48
C ARG A 345 11.67 16.45 28.17
#